data_AF-A0A099LPF7-F1
#
_entry.id   AF-A0A099LPF7-F1
#
_cell.length_a   1.000
_cell.length_b   1.000
_cell.length_c   1.000
_cell.angle_alpha   90.00
_cell.angle_beta   90.00
_cell.angle_gamma   90.00
#
_symmetry.space_group_name_H-M   'P 1'
#
loop_
_entity.id
_entity.type
_entity.pdbx_description
1 polymer ?
#
loop_
_entity_poly.entity_id
_entity_poly.type
_entity_poly.pdbx_seq_one_letter_code
_entity_poly.pdbx_strand_id
1 'polypeptide(L)'
;MAVKRGGGFTLVEMIIVITLIAIAITSLTAALYPRSQQSAEQALAVKAADLGRAVLDEIIGRQFDHNSGPNGGLPECVLVAITGRTVCTDPTSLGPDTAAGENDRTLYNDVDDFHGLSGSVVDVLGEDRANEYRRYQAAVSVFYVQDNGGSFSAQAAVTATHYKRIAVVIIDPQGNRYPFAAIRGNY
;
A
#
# COMPACT_ATOMS: atom_id res chain seq x y z
N MET A 1 -47.22 45.15 -40.54
CA MET A 1 -46.51 44.31 -39.56
C MET A 1 -47.35 43.06 -39.35
N ALA A 2 -47.01 41.95 -40.01
CA ALA A 2 -47.82 40.73 -39.95
C ALA A 2 -47.42 39.93 -38.70
N VAL A 3 -48.33 39.81 -37.73
CA VAL A 3 -48.18 38.93 -36.57
C VAL A 3 -48.47 37.51 -37.03
N LYS A 4 -47.46 36.64 -37.05
CA LYS A 4 -47.64 35.19 -37.24
C LYS A 4 -48.39 34.63 -36.02
N ARG A 5 -49.55 34.02 -36.25
CA ARG A 5 -50.22 33.16 -35.25
C ARG A 5 -49.35 31.94 -34.99
N GLY A 6 -48.90 31.74 -33.75
CA GLY A 6 -48.20 30.53 -33.34
C GLY A 6 -49.13 29.32 -33.45
N GLY A 7 -48.70 28.28 -34.17
CA GLY A 7 -49.41 27.00 -34.20
C GLY A 7 -49.37 26.36 -32.82
N GLY A 8 -50.52 25.87 -32.35
CA GLY A 8 -50.62 25.11 -31.11
C GLY A 8 -50.08 23.69 -31.28
N PHE A 9 -49.55 23.12 -30.19
CA PHE A 9 -49.08 21.73 -30.14
C PHE A 9 -50.26 20.75 -30.12
N THR A 10 -50.11 19.62 -30.81
CA THR A 10 -51.09 18.52 -30.73
C THR A 10 -50.82 17.63 -29.52
N LEU A 11 -51.86 16.99 -28.99
CA LEU A 11 -51.72 16.08 -27.84
C LEU A 11 -50.80 14.89 -28.17
N VAL A 12 -50.87 14.38 -29.40
CA VAL A 12 -50.01 13.28 -29.88
C VAL A 12 -48.55 13.69 -29.94
N GLU A 13 -48.26 14.91 -30.41
CA GLU A 13 -46.90 15.45 -30.48
C GLU A 13 -46.27 15.55 -29.08
N MET A 14 -47.05 15.99 -28.08
CA MET A 14 -46.58 16.02 -26.69
C MET A 14 -46.28 14.61 -26.15
N ILE A 15 -47.07 13.58 -26.51
CA ILE A 15 -46.81 12.18 -26.10
C ILE A 15 -45.51 11.67 -26.72
N ILE A 16 -45.25 11.98 -27.99
CA ILE A 16 -44.01 11.58 -28.67
C ILE A 16 -42.81 12.30 -28.03
N VAL A 17 -42.92 13.59 -27.71
CA VAL A 17 -41.85 14.35 -27.07
C VAL A 17 -41.51 13.79 -25.68
N ILE A 18 -42.50 13.54 -24.82
CA ILE A 18 -42.22 13.03 -23.47
C ILE A 18 -41.62 11.61 -23.50
N THR A 19 -42.05 10.77 -24.45
CA THR A 19 -41.51 9.40 -24.58
C THR A 19 -40.07 9.40 -25.08
N LEU A 20 -39.73 10.26 -26.05
CA LEU A 20 -38.36 10.45 -26.51
C LEU A 20 -37.46 11.01 -25.41
N ILE A 21 -37.93 12.00 -24.65
CA ILE A 21 -37.18 12.56 -23.52
C ILE A 21 -36.95 11.50 -22.43
N ALA A 22 -37.96 10.67 -22.11
CA ALA A 22 -37.81 9.61 -21.11
C ALA A 22 -36.74 8.58 -21.51
N ILE A 23 -36.71 8.15 -22.78
CA ILE A 23 -35.69 7.22 -23.30
C ILE A 23 -34.29 7.87 -23.28
N ALA A 24 -34.20 9.16 -23.68
CA ALA A 24 -32.95 9.90 -23.68
C ALA A 24 -32.37 10.06 -22.27
N ILE A 25 -33.19 10.44 -21.28
CA ILE A 25 -32.75 10.59 -19.89
C ILE A 25 -32.33 9.23 -19.32
N THR A 26 -33.09 8.16 -19.56
CA THR A 26 -32.78 6.83 -19.02
C THR A 26 -31.44 6.31 -19.54
N SER A 27 -31.17 6.47 -20.84
CA SER A 27 -29.90 6.04 -21.44
C SER A 27 -28.71 6.88 -20.93
N LEU A 28 -28.90 8.19 -20.74
CA LEU A 28 -27.88 9.06 -20.16
C LEU A 28 -27.59 8.71 -18.69
N THR A 29 -28.62 8.47 -17.88
CA THR A 29 -28.44 8.06 -16.47
C THR A 29 -27.72 6.72 -16.36
N ALA A 30 -28.06 5.74 -17.21
CA ALA A 30 -27.39 4.44 -17.26
C ALA A 30 -25.90 4.55 -17.65
N ALA A 31 -25.55 5.50 -18.51
CA ALA A 31 -24.15 5.74 -18.90
C ALA A 31 -23.34 6.51 -17.85
N LEU A 32 -23.96 7.41 -17.08
CA LEU A 32 -23.28 8.25 -16.09
C LEU A 32 -23.12 7.58 -14.72
N TYR A 33 -24.09 6.75 -14.31
CA TYR A 33 -24.08 6.08 -13.00
C TYR A 33 -22.80 5.26 -12.72
N PRO A 34 -22.31 4.37 -13.62
CA PRO A 34 -21.12 3.57 -13.33
C PRO A 34 -19.84 4.43 -13.21
N ARG A 35 -19.77 5.59 -13.86
CA ARG A 35 -18.60 6.47 -13.81
C ARG A 35 -18.40 7.11 -12.44
N SER A 36 -19.48 7.44 -11.74
CA SER A 36 -19.40 8.07 -10.42
C SER A 36 -18.79 7.14 -9.36
N GLN A 37 -19.08 5.84 -9.42
CA GLN A 37 -18.52 4.85 -8.49
C GLN A 37 -17.04 4.61 -8.77
N GLN A 38 -16.69 4.48 -10.06
CA GLN A 38 -15.31 4.27 -10.48
C GLN A 38 -14.39 5.45 -10.11
N SER A 39 -14.89 6.69 -10.13
CA SER A 39 -14.12 7.86 -9.69
C SER A 39 -13.79 7.85 -8.19
N ALA A 40 -14.70 7.35 -7.36
CA ALA A 40 -14.44 7.23 -5.92
C ALA A 40 -13.38 6.16 -5.62
N GLU A 41 -13.45 5.00 -6.29
CA GLU A 41 -12.45 3.94 -6.19
C GLU A 41 -11.06 4.39 -6.65
N GLN A 42 -10.98 5.14 -7.75
CA GLN A 42 -9.72 5.72 -8.22
C GLN A 42 -9.07 6.65 -7.20
N ALA A 43 -9.87 7.47 -6.51
CA ALA A 43 -9.36 8.35 -5.46
C ALA A 43 -8.81 7.55 -4.26
N LEU A 44 -9.47 6.45 -3.88
CA LEU A 44 -8.98 5.55 -2.82
C LEU A 44 -7.67 4.85 -3.23
N ALA A 45 -7.58 4.39 -4.47
CA ALA A 45 -6.37 3.74 -4.99
C ALA A 45 -5.15 4.67 -4.99
N VAL A 46 -5.33 5.94 -5.38
CA VAL A 46 -4.24 6.94 -5.36
C VAL A 46 -3.75 7.17 -3.93
N LYS A 47 -4.67 7.31 -2.97
CA LYS A 47 -4.34 7.45 -1.56
C LYS A 47 -3.61 6.22 -1.01
N ALA A 48 -4.08 5.02 -1.36
CA ALA A 48 -3.42 3.77 -0.98
C ALA A 48 -1.99 3.68 -1.54
N ALA A 49 -1.76 4.17 -2.76
CA ALA A 49 -0.45 4.16 -3.39
C ALA A 49 0.53 5.15 -2.76
N ASP A 50 0.07 6.36 -2.45
CA ASP A 50 0.85 7.35 -1.73
C ASP A 50 1.26 6.82 -0.34
N LEU A 51 0.30 6.22 0.36
CA LEU A 51 0.48 5.62 1.67
C LEU A 51 1.45 4.42 1.65
N GLY A 52 1.29 3.53 0.67
CA GLY A 52 2.16 2.36 0.52
C GLY A 52 3.61 2.76 0.23
N ARG A 53 3.83 3.84 -0.53
CA ARG A 53 5.17 4.40 -0.74
C ARG A 53 5.75 5.00 0.52
N ALA A 54 4.99 5.82 1.24
CA ALA A 54 5.46 6.41 2.49
C ALA A 54 5.90 5.34 3.51
N VAL A 55 5.09 4.29 3.69
CA VAL A 55 5.43 3.16 4.59
C VAL A 55 6.67 2.42 4.08
N LEU A 56 6.77 2.15 2.78
CA LEU A 56 7.95 1.48 2.22
C LEU A 56 9.23 2.31 2.38
N ASP A 57 9.15 3.62 2.13
CA ASP A 57 10.29 4.53 2.23
C ASP A 57 10.77 4.67 3.67
N GLU A 58 9.86 4.62 4.64
CA GLU A 58 10.23 4.55 6.05
C GLU A 58 11.00 3.26 6.37
N ILE A 59 10.46 2.10 5.99
CA ILE A 59 11.06 0.79 6.33
C ILE A 59 12.40 0.63 5.62
N ILE A 60 12.48 0.94 4.31
CA ILE A 60 13.71 0.76 3.54
C ILE A 60 14.85 1.67 4.03
N GLY A 61 14.51 2.80 4.65
CA GLY A 61 15.45 3.74 5.26
C GLY A 61 16.08 3.24 6.56
N ARG A 62 15.58 2.14 7.14
CA ARG A 62 16.13 1.54 8.35
C ARG A 62 17.35 0.65 8.05
N GLN A 63 17.99 0.22 9.13
CA GLN A 63 19.13 -0.71 9.09
C GLN A 63 18.68 -2.06 8.51
N PHE A 64 19.61 -2.81 7.93
CA PHE A 64 19.25 -4.13 7.38
C PHE A 64 18.85 -5.11 8.49
N ASP A 65 19.50 -5.01 9.64
CA ASP A 65 19.44 -5.90 10.80
C ASP A 65 20.06 -5.17 12.01
N HIS A 66 19.67 -5.49 13.24
CA HIS A 66 20.24 -4.90 14.46
C HIS A 66 21.75 -5.18 14.60
N ASN A 67 22.26 -6.23 13.95
CA ASN A 67 23.69 -6.55 13.90
C ASN A 67 24.44 -5.85 12.77
N SER A 68 23.72 -5.13 11.90
CA SER A 68 24.27 -4.39 10.78
C SER A 68 24.41 -2.90 11.15
N GLY A 69 25.33 -2.19 10.49
CA GLY A 69 25.49 -0.77 10.78
C GLY A 69 24.50 0.16 10.06
N PRO A 70 24.43 1.44 10.46
CA PRO A 70 23.36 2.36 10.09
C PRO A 70 23.34 2.77 8.60
N ASN A 71 24.46 2.62 7.89
CA ASN A 71 24.64 3.10 6.52
C ASN A 71 24.52 1.97 5.50
N GLY A 72 23.33 1.37 5.32
CA GLY A 72 23.21 0.26 4.36
C GLY A 72 23.34 -1.14 4.97
N GLY A 73 23.64 -1.21 6.26
CA GLY A 73 24.20 -2.42 6.84
C GLY A 73 25.73 -2.42 6.74
N LEU A 74 26.40 -1.30 7.00
CA LEU A 74 27.87 -1.22 7.07
C LEU A 74 28.30 -0.85 8.51
N PRO A 75 29.03 -1.72 9.23
CA PRO A 75 29.48 -3.06 8.82
C PRO A 75 28.31 -4.03 8.61
N GLU A 76 28.49 -4.93 7.65
CA GLU A 76 27.53 -5.96 7.25
C GLU A 76 27.38 -7.01 8.36
N CYS A 77 26.15 -7.43 8.64
CA CYS A 77 25.93 -8.63 9.45
C CYS A 77 26.32 -9.85 8.61
N VAL A 78 26.98 -10.84 9.22
CA VAL A 78 27.48 -12.01 8.47
C VAL A 78 26.43 -13.12 8.42
N LEU A 79 26.41 -13.91 7.35
CA LEU A 79 25.52 -15.07 7.25
C LEU A 79 26.05 -16.30 7.99
N VAL A 80 27.33 -16.30 8.32
CA VAL A 80 28.04 -17.36 9.03
C VAL A 80 28.92 -16.75 10.11
N ALA A 81 29.07 -17.41 11.25
CA ALA A 81 29.86 -16.89 12.36
C ALA A 81 31.32 -16.71 11.95
N ILE A 82 31.82 -15.48 12.06
CA ILE A 82 33.22 -15.11 11.79
C ILE A 82 33.74 -14.32 12.99
N THR A 83 34.99 -14.56 13.39
CA THR A 83 35.62 -13.88 14.52
C THR A 83 35.55 -12.35 14.36
N GLY A 84 34.93 -11.67 15.32
CA GLY A 84 34.79 -10.21 15.33
C GLY A 84 33.63 -9.66 14.50
N ARG A 85 32.73 -10.51 13.98
CA ARG A 85 31.50 -10.09 13.28
C ARG A 85 30.28 -10.83 13.85
N THR A 86 29.16 -10.14 13.92
CA THR A 86 27.87 -10.65 14.39
C THR A 86 27.04 -11.20 13.24
N VAL A 87 26.39 -12.33 13.48
CA VAL A 87 25.51 -13.01 12.51
C VAL A 87 24.19 -12.24 12.41
N CYS A 88 23.59 -12.15 11.23
CA CYS A 88 22.25 -11.55 11.08
C CYS A 88 21.18 -12.33 11.84
N THR A 89 20.03 -11.71 12.09
CA THR A 89 18.86 -12.35 12.71
C THR A 89 18.45 -13.62 11.94
N ASP A 90 18.09 -14.68 12.67
CA ASP A 90 17.61 -15.91 12.05
C ASP A 90 16.28 -15.67 11.32
N PRO A 91 16.02 -16.29 10.15
CA PRO A 91 14.76 -16.13 9.43
C PRO A 91 13.50 -16.43 10.25
N THR A 92 13.61 -17.26 11.29
CA THR A 92 12.49 -17.60 12.19
C THR A 92 12.30 -16.64 13.35
N SER A 93 13.26 -15.75 13.56
CA SER A 93 13.29 -14.75 14.65
C SER A 93 13.06 -13.32 14.14
N LEU A 94 12.69 -13.13 12.87
CA LEU A 94 12.36 -11.81 12.33
C LEU A 94 11.14 -11.22 13.05
N GLY A 95 11.21 -9.93 13.35
CA GLY A 95 10.21 -9.21 14.13
C GLY A 95 10.88 -8.31 15.15
N PRO A 96 10.09 -7.52 15.88
CA PRO A 96 10.62 -6.56 16.85
C PRO A 96 11.33 -7.27 18.00
N ASP A 97 12.49 -6.73 18.40
CA ASP A 97 13.28 -7.24 19.51
C ASP A 97 12.67 -6.83 20.86
N THR A 98 11.51 -7.40 21.18
CA THR A 98 10.77 -7.12 22.43
C THR A 98 11.60 -7.40 23.68
N ALA A 99 12.53 -8.36 23.61
CA ALA A 99 13.48 -8.65 24.69
C ALA A 99 14.53 -7.54 24.88
N ALA A 100 14.85 -6.78 23.82
CA ALA A 100 15.70 -5.59 23.86
C ALA A 100 14.91 -4.30 24.20
N GLY A 101 13.59 -4.41 24.43
CA GLY A 101 12.74 -3.31 24.85
C GLY A 101 11.95 -2.63 23.73
N GLU A 102 11.99 -3.17 22.51
CA GLU A 102 11.27 -2.65 21.33
C GLU A 102 9.78 -2.99 21.38
N ASN A 103 9.09 -2.40 22.35
CA ASN A 103 7.66 -2.59 22.57
C ASN A 103 6.80 -1.57 21.80
N ASP A 104 7.46 -0.61 21.14
CA ASP A 104 6.83 0.46 20.37
C ASP A 104 7.63 0.63 19.07
N ARG A 105 6.93 0.86 17.96
CA ARG A 105 7.55 1.09 16.66
C ARG A 105 8.50 2.29 16.64
N THR A 106 8.32 3.28 17.51
CA THR A 106 9.29 4.37 17.65
C THR A 106 10.70 3.89 18.03
N LEU A 107 10.82 2.67 18.55
CA LEU A 107 12.07 2.02 18.90
C LEU A 107 12.61 1.11 17.79
N TYR A 108 11.84 0.86 16.74
CA TYR A 108 12.26 0.00 15.63
C TYR A 108 13.42 0.65 14.90
N ASN A 109 14.52 -0.09 14.85
CA ASN A 109 15.81 0.43 14.43
C ASN A 109 16.29 -0.24 13.13
N ASP A 110 15.73 -1.39 12.77
CA ASP A 110 16.03 -2.12 11.55
C ASP A 110 14.78 -2.44 10.71
N VAL A 111 14.97 -3.19 9.63
CA VAL A 111 13.91 -3.54 8.68
C VAL A 111 13.03 -4.67 9.19
N ASP A 112 13.58 -5.65 9.91
CA ASP A 112 12.84 -6.83 10.39
C ASP A 112 11.96 -6.56 11.60
N ASP A 113 12.20 -5.48 12.35
CA ASP A 113 11.30 -5.03 13.41
C ASP A 113 9.86 -4.78 12.92
N PHE A 114 9.71 -4.43 11.64
CA PHE A 114 8.40 -4.21 11.01
C PHE A 114 7.73 -5.52 10.56
N HIS A 115 8.39 -6.68 10.68
CA HIS A 115 7.79 -7.97 10.34
C HIS A 115 6.56 -8.26 11.22
N GLY A 116 5.44 -8.57 10.58
CA GLY A 116 4.19 -8.91 11.29
C GLY A 116 3.41 -7.69 11.79
N LEU A 117 3.89 -6.47 11.53
CA LEU A 117 3.15 -5.25 11.83
C LEU A 117 1.86 -5.23 11.01
N SER A 118 0.72 -5.18 11.69
CA SER A 118 -0.59 -5.07 11.06
C SER A 118 -1.50 -4.17 11.89
N GLY A 119 -2.17 -3.23 11.23
CA GLY A 119 -3.01 -2.28 11.96
C GLY A 119 -3.45 -1.09 11.12
N SER A 120 -3.97 -0.07 11.81
CA SER A 120 -4.28 1.21 11.18
C SER A 120 -3.00 1.87 10.68
N VAL A 121 -3.03 2.53 9.53
CA VAL A 121 -1.79 3.15 9.01
C VAL A 121 -1.27 4.29 9.89
N VAL A 122 -2.12 4.88 10.74
CA VAL A 122 -1.68 5.82 11.79
C VAL A 122 -0.67 5.15 12.72
N ASP A 123 -0.93 3.89 13.06
CA ASP A 123 -0.06 3.06 13.87
C ASP A 123 1.17 2.57 13.08
N VAL A 124 1.21 2.71 11.75
CA VAL A 124 2.36 2.32 10.90
C VAL A 124 3.24 3.51 10.45
N LEU A 125 2.72 4.74 10.38
CA LEU A 125 3.52 5.96 10.15
C LEU A 125 3.80 6.85 11.37
N GLY A 126 3.11 6.70 12.51
CA GLY A 126 3.45 7.35 13.79
C GLY A 126 3.14 8.84 13.87
N GLU A 127 2.80 9.43 12.72
CA GLU A 127 2.45 10.82 12.54
C GLU A 127 0.94 11.08 12.67
N ASP A 128 0.61 12.29 13.11
CA ASP A 128 -0.76 12.82 13.24
C ASP A 128 -1.41 13.17 11.88
N ARG A 129 -1.08 12.40 10.83
CA ARG A 129 -1.80 12.35 9.55
C ARG A 129 -3.06 11.48 9.66
N ALA A 130 -3.54 11.29 10.88
CA ALA A 130 -4.60 10.37 11.27
C ALA A 130 -5.98 10.74 10.71
N ASN A 131 -6.20 11.99 10.30
CA ASN A 131 -7.53 12.39 9.88
C ASN A 131 -7.88 11.94 8.45
N GLU A 132 -6.90 11.87 7.54
CA GLU A 132 -7.15 11.53 6.14
C GLU A 132 -7.08 10.02 5.85
N TYR A 133 -6.31 9.27 6.63
CA TYR A 133 -6.04 7.83 6.41
C TYR A 133 -6.57 6.90 7.50
N ARG A 134 -7.40 7.40 8.44
CA ARG A 134 -7.84 6.66 9.66
C ARG A 134 -8.47 5.29 9.40
N ARG A 135 -9.05 5.09 8.21
CA ARG A 135 -9.74 3.86 7.80
C ARG A 135 -8.91 2.94 6.92
N TYR A 136 -7.68 3.34 6.57
CA TYR A 136 -6.74 2.46 5.88
C TYR A 136 -6.04 1.58 6.90
N GLN A 137 -5.74 0.36 6.48
CA GLN A 137 -4.91 -0.56 7.24
C GLN A 137 -3.66 -0.88 6.43
N ALA A 138 -2.55 -1.15 7.13
CA ALA A 138 -1.33 -1.65 6.53
C ALA A 138 -0.97 -2.98 7.18
N ALA A 139 -0.49 -3.90 6.36
CA ALA A 139 0.14 -5.14 6.81
C ALA A 139 1.53 -5.23 6.20
N VAL A 140 2.53 -5.40 7.05
CA VAL A 140 3.94 -5.48 6.68
C VAL A 140 4.45 -6.88 6.97
N SER A 141 5.17 -7.42 6.00
CA SER A 141 5.86 -8.70 6.12
C SER A 141 7.24 -8.57 5.53
N VAL A 142 8.24 -8.96 6.32
CA VAL A 142 9.65 -8.93 5.93
C VAL A 142 10.20 -10.34 5.96
N PHE A 143 10.90 -10.77 4.92
CA PHE A 143 11.51 -12.10 4.91
C PHE A 143 12.75 -12.13 4.03
N TYR A 144 13.69 -13.02 4.34
CA TYR A 144 14.84 -13.24 3.47
C TYR A 144 14.43 -13.81 2.12
N VAL A 145 15.12 -13.41 1.06
CA VAL A 145 14.93 -13.95 -0.29
C VAL A 145 16.25 -14.43 -0.88
N GLN A 146 16.16 -15.48 -1.70
CA GLN A 146 17.30 -15.93 -2.49
C GLN A 146 17.35 -15.17 -3.81
N ASP A 147 18.56 -14.79 -4.20
CA ASP A 147 18.85 -14.33 -5.55
C ASP A 147 19.14 -15.53 -6.45
N ASN A 148 18.36 -15.68 -7.51
CA ASN A 148 18.54 -16.72 -8.52
C ASN A 148 19.00 -16.12 -9.86
N GLY A 149 20.11 -15.35 -9.82
CA GLY A 149 20.73 -14.76 -11.01
C GLY A 149 20.07 -13.45 -11.47
N GLY A 150 19.72 -12.58 -10.52
CA GLY A 150 19.00 -11.32 -10.75
C GLY A 150 17.48 -11.42 -10.60
N SER A 151 16.97 -12.60 -10.23
CA SER A 151 15.56 -12.83 -9.93
C SER A 151 15.39 -13.21 -8.46
N PHE A 152 14.71 -12.34 -7.71
CA PHE A 152 14.39 -12.60 -6.31
C PHE A 152 13.12 -13.45 -6.20
N SER A 153 13.20 -14.52 -5.43
CA SER A 153 12.06 -15.38 -5.11
C SER A 153 10.93 -14.59 -4.41
N ALA A 154 9.69 -15.03 -4.62
CA ALA A 154 8.52 -14.53 -3.87
C ALA A 154 8.29 -15.31 -2.56
N GLN A 155 9.10 -16.31 -2.30
CA GLN A 155 9.03 -17.19 -1.15
C GLN A 155 10.11 -16.81 -0.14
N ALA A 156 9.79 -16.99 1.15
CA ALA A 156 10.75 -16.81 2.22
C ALA A 156 11.87 -17.85 2.10
N ALA A 157 13.12 -17.38 2.16
CA ALA A 157 14.29 -18.23 2.25
C ALA A 157 14.34 -18.89 3.63
N VAL A 158 14.72 -20.17 3.66
CA VAL A 158 14.85 -20.94 4.91
C VAL A 158 16.11 -20.53 5.69
N THR A 159 17.08 -19.89 5.02
CA THR A 159 18.35 -19.44 5.58
C THR A 159 18.49 -17.93 5.41
N ALA A 160 19.22 -17.28 6.32
CA ALA A 160 19.56 -15.86 6.17
C ALA A 160 20.33 -15.63 4.86
N THR A 161 20.00 -14.55 4.17
CA THR A 161 20.67 -14.11 2.93
C THR A 161 21.01 -12.63 3.05
N HIS A 162 21.79 -12.09 2.10
CA HIS A 162 22.09 -10.65 2.06
C HIS A 162 20.90 -9.78 1.59
N TYR A 163 19.72 -10.38 1.38
CA TYR A 163 18.56 -9.69 0.82
C TYR A 163 17.29 -10.00 1.63
N LYS A 164 16.68 -8.95 2.18
CA LYS A 164 15.35 -9.00 2.80
C LYS A 164 14.34 -8.37 1.83
N ARG A 165 13.22 -9.04 1.60
CA ARG A 165 12.07 -8.48 0.88
C ARG A 165 11.10 -7.89 1.88
N ILE A 166 10.78 -6.62 1.67
CA ILE A 166 9.77 -5.88 2.42
C ILE A 166 8.49 -5.93 1.58
N ALA A 167 7.45 -6.58 2.06
CA ALA A 167 6.15 -6.65 1.41
C ALA A 167 5.11 -5.91 2.27
N VAL A 168 4.56 -4.83 1.71
CA VAL A 168 3.57 -3.96 2.35
C VAL A 168 2.26 -4.11 1.60
N VAL A 169 1.17 -4.35 2.32
CA VAL A 169 -0.18 -4.38 1.75
C VAL A 169 -1.01 -3.30 2.40
N ILE A 170 -1.44 -2.32 1.62
CA ILE A 170 -2.40 -1.30 2.06
C ILE A 170 -3.80 -1.81 1.75
N ILE A 171 -4.67 -1.77 2.76
CA ILE A 171 -6.07 -2.16 2.67
C ILE A 171 -6.90 -0.90 2.81
N ASP A 172 -7.72 -0.60 1.80
CA ASP A 172 -8.60 0.55 1.83
C ASP A 172 -9.86 0.31 2.70
N PRO A 173 -10.69 1.33 2.94
CA PRO A 173 -11.91 1.18 3.72
C PRO A 173 -12.99 0.28 3.08
N GLN A 174 -12.85 -0.05 1.80
CA GLN A 174 -13.73 -0.95 1.04
C GLN A 174 -13.22 -2.40 1.05
N GLY A 175 -12.00 -2.64 1.56
CA GLY A 175 -11.35 -3.95 1.61
C GLY A 175 -10.46 -4.27 0.40
N ASN A 176 -10.28 -3.33 -0.54
CA ASN A 176 -9.36 -3.52 -1.66
C ASN A 176 -7.92 -3.51 -1.16
N ARG A 177 -7.09 -4.41 -1.72
CA ARG A 177 -5.71 -4.63 -1.29
C ARG A 177 -4.74 -4.13 -2.36
N TYR A 178 -3.81 -3.28 -1.96
CA TYR A 178 -2.79 -2.68 -2.80
C TYR A 178 -1.42 -3.17 -2.32
N PRO A 179 -0.82 -4.17 -2.99
CA PRO A 179 0.47 -4.71 -2.61
C PRO A 179 1.63 -3.87 -3.17
N PHE A 180 2.64 -3.65 -2.34
CA PHE A 180 3.91 -3.04 -2.68
C PHE A 180 5.05 -3.90 -2.15
N ALA A 181 6.18 -3.89 -2.83
CA ALA A 181 7.35 -4.60 -2.37
C ALA A 181 8.64 -3.88 -2.73
N ALA A 182 9.62 -3.98 -1.84
CA ALA A 182 10.99 -3.53 -2.05
C ALA A 182 11.98 -4.60 -1.58
N ILE A 183 13.21 -4.54 -2.09
CA ILE A 183 14.32 -5.40 -1.66
C ILE A 183 15.33 -4.52 -0.95
N ARG A 184 15.69 -4.90 0.29
CA ARG A 184 16.79 -4.31 1.03
C ARG A 184 18.00 -5.24 0.99
N GLY A 185 19.13 -4.70 0.54
CA GLY A 185 20.44 -5.36 0.61
C GLY A 185 21.19 -5.01 1.90
N ASN A 186 22.03 -5.95 2.34
CA ASN A 186 22.99 -5.83 3.45
C ASN A 186 24.34 -5.28 2.93
N TYR A 187 24.37 -4.03 2.49
CA TYR A 187 25.56 -3.32 1.97
C TYR A 187 25.34 -1.81 1.83
#